data_AF-A0A840G8I9-F1
#
_entry.id   AF-A0A840G8I9-F1
#
_cell.length_a   1.000
_cell.length_b   1.000
_cell.length_c   1.000
_cell.angle_alpha   90.00
_cell.angle_beta   90.00
_cell.angle_gamma   90.00
#
_symmetry.space_group_name_H-M   'P 1'
#
loop_
_entity.id
_entity.type
_entity.pdbx_description
1 polymer ?
#
loop_
_entity_poly.entity_id
_entity_poly.type
_entity_poly.pdbx_seq_one_letter_code
_entity_poly.pdbx_strand_id
1 'polypeptide(L)'
;MDDCVAAQKPGRSRLRYLPVEQLAPGMALAESLDFAERNIVRHRLPDGQVLTPEDVQQLVSSRTDLVRIVVPDARSDEEIAAAAAFVRASVEAIFAGADLGQPALAALFERVLAYRSQ
;
A
#
# COMPACT_ATOMS: atom_id res chain seq x y z
N MET A 1 27.11 23.06 3.97
CA MET A 1 25.64 22.99 4.13
C MET A 1 25.35 21.51 4.01
N ASP A 2 25.59 20.88 5.14
CA ASP A 2 25.90 19.47 5.27
C ASP A 2 24.62 18.68 5.52
N ASP A 3 24.62 17.49 4.92
CA ASP A 3 23.99 16.27 5.42
C ASP A 3 22.45 16.19 5.47
N CYS A 4 21.89 15.39 4.57
CA CYS A 4 20.98 14.28 4.92
C CYS A 4 20.52 13.58 3.63
N VAL A 5 21.43 12.91 2.91
CA VAL A 5 21.02 11.78 2.08
C VAL A 5 20.83 10.62 3.07
N ALA A 6 19.61 10.52 3.60
CA ALA A 6 19.23 9.42 4.48
C ALA A 6 19.56 8.11 3.76
N ALA A 7 20.57 7.41 4.28
CA ALA A 7 21.02 6.14 3.76
C ALA A 7 19.82 5.18 3.69
N GLN A 8 19.42 4.88 2.45
CA GLN A 8 18.36 3.93 2.15
C GLN A 8 18.83 2.54 2.64
N LYS A 9 18.43 2.16 3.86
CA LYS A 9 18.46 0.74 4.25
C LYS A 9 17.67 -0.04 3.17
N PRO A 10 18.06 -1.27 2.79
CA PRO A 10 17.23 -2.14 1.98
C PRO A 10 16.01 -2.54 2.81
N GLY A 11 15.10 -1.58 2.94
CA GLY A 11 14.01 -1.55 3.88
C GLY A 11 12.82 -2.17 3.22
N ARG A 12 12.23 -3.13 3.93
CA ARG A 12 10.91 -3.70 3.70
C ARG A 12 10.00 -2.69 2.98
N SER A 13 9.40 -3.07 1.86
CA SER A 13 8.47 -2.23 1.12
C SER A 13 7.04 -2.66 1.38
N ARG A 14 6.10 -1.70 1.43
CA ARG A 14 4.66 -1.98 1.58
C ARG A 14 3.85 -1.32 0.49
N LEU A 15 2.65 -1.85 0.25
CA LEU A 15 1.75 -1.37 -0.79
C LEU A 15 0.76 -0.37 -0.18
N ARG A 16 0.56 0.78 -0.83
CA ARG A 16 -0.44 1.77 -0.42
C ARG A 16 -1.22 2.27 -1.61
N TYR A 17 -2.53 2.45 -1.43
CA TYR A 17 -3.33 3.25 -2.34
C TYR A 17 -3.19 4.71 -1.94
N LEU A 18 -2.77 5.56 -2.87
CA LEU A 18 -2.74 7.00 -2.72
C LEU A 18 -3.68 7.67 -3.73
N PRO A 19 -4.36 8.76 -3.34
CA PRO A 19 -4.98 9.65 -4.31
C PRO A 19 -3.97 10.23 -5.29
N VAL A 20 -4.40 10.50 -6.53
CA VAL A 20 -3.50 11.01 -7.58
C VAL A 20 -2.85 12.34 -7.21
N GLU A 21 -3.52 13.18 -6.43
CA GLU A 21 -2.99 14.44 -5.92
C GLU A 21 -1.85 14.28 -4.90
N GLN A 22 -1.67 13.08 -4.34
CA GLN A 22 -0.59 12.76 -3.40
C GLN A 22 0.57 12.02 -4.07
N LEU A 23 0.49 11.77 -5.38
CA LEU A 23 1.58 11.14 -6.12
C LEU A 23 2.75 12.12 -6.28
N ALA A 24 3.95 11.60 -6.09
CA ALA A 24 5.19 12.34 -6.29
C ALA A 24 6.11 11.59 -7.26
N PRO A 25 6.94 12.32 -8.03
CA PRO A 25 7.98 11.71 -8.84
C PRO A 25 8.92 10.87 -7.95
N GLY A 26 9.38 9.73 -8.47
CA GLY A 26 10.22 8.79 -7.74
C GLY A 26 9.45 7.70 -6.99
N MET A 27 8.12 7.78 -6.87
CA MET A 27 7.30 6.67 -6.37
C MET A 27 7.22 5.56 -7.41
N ALA A 28 7.18 4.29 -6.97
CA ALA A 28 7.03 3.14 -7.87
C ALA A 28 5.61 2.61 -7.86
N LEU A 29 5.07 2.28 -9.03
CA LEU A 29 3.77 1.61 -9.15
C LEU A 29 3.85 0.19 -8.61
N ALA A 30 2.80 -0.22 -7.90
CA ALA A 30 2.65 -1.57 -7.35
C ALA A 30 1.79 -2.49 -8.23
N GLU A 31 1.18 -1.93 -9.29
CA GLU A 31 0.47 -2.67 -10.32
C GLU A 31 0.48 -1.85 -11.62
N SER A 32 0.25 -2.53 -12.75
CA SER A 32 0.12 -1.84 -14.03
C SER A 32 -1.13 -0.96 -14.04
N LEU A 33 -0.99 0.25 -14.56
CA LEU A 33 -2.07 1.24 -14.61
C LEU A 33 -2.34 1.66 -16.04
N ASP A 34 -3.56 1.38 -16.50
CA ASP A 34 -4.07 1.86 -17.78
C ASP A 34 -4.89 3.15 -17.53
N PHE A 35 -4.51 4.26 -18.15
CA PHE A 35 -5.24 5.52 -18.02
C PHE A 35 -5.41 6.21 -19.37
N ALA A 36 -6.38 7.10 -19.48
CA ALA A 36 -6.66 7.84 -20.70
C ALA A 36 -6.32 9.32 -20.54
N GLU A 37 -5.48 9.85 -21.42
CA GLU A 37 -5.25 11.29 -21.54
C GLU A 37 -6.26 11.88 -22.54
N ARG A 38 -6.97 12.94 -22.13
CA ARG A 38 -7.94 13.68 -22.96
C ARG A 38 -8.98 12.79 -23.68
N ASN A 39 -9.37 11.67 -23.07
CA ASN A 39 -10.34 10.67 -23.56
C ASN A 39 -9.97 9.91 -24.86
N ILE A 40 -8.76 10.09 -25.41
CA ILE A 40 -8.42 9.52 -26.74
C ILE A 40 -7.17 8.63 -26.67
N VAL A 41 -6.17 9.00 -25.85
CA VAL A 41 -4.90 8.27 -25.81
C VAL A 41 -4.87 7.40 -24.57
N ARG A 42 -4.82 6.07 -24.76
CA ARG A 42 -4.61 5.12 -23.67
C ARG A 42 -3.13 4.95 -23.42
N HIS A 43 -2.69 5.31 -22.23
CA HIS A 43 -1.36 5.06 -21.73
C HIS A 43 -1.40 3.87 -20.77
N ARG A 44 -0.35 3.05 -20.82
CA ARG A 44 -0.14 1.96 -19.89
C ARG A 44 1.18 2.19 -19.19
N LEU A 45 1.16 2.28 -17.87
CA LEU A 45 2.35 2.20 -17.05
C LEU A 45 2.47 0.75 -16.53
N PRO A 46 3.60 0.08 -16.72
CA PRO A 46 3.84 -1.25 -16.20
C PRO A 46 4.05 -1.24 -14.68
N ASP A 47 3.88 -2.41 -14.10
CA ASP A 47 4.21 -2.68 -12.70
C ASP A 47 5.68 -2.35 -12.41
N GLY A 48 5.95 -1.81 -11.23
CA GLY A 48 7.30 -1.42 -10.80
C GLY A 48 7.86 -0.16 -11.48
N GLN A 49 7.13 0.48 -12.41
CA GLN A 49 7.59 1.73 -13.01
C GLN A 49 7.71 2.83 -11.97
N VAL A 50 8.87 3.49 -11.94
CA VAL A 50 9.10 4.71 -11.18
C VAL A 50 8.47 5.88 -11.93
N LEU A 51 7.58 6.61 -11.25
CA LEU A 51 6.87 7.74 -11.81
C LEU A 51 7.82 8.90 -12.07
N THR A 52 7.83 9.38 -13.31
CA THR A 52 8.48 10.63 -13.71
C THR A 52 7.57 11.82 -13.41
N PRO A 53 8.09 13.07 -13.40
CA PRO A 53 7.26 14.26 -13.29
C PRO A 53 6.16 14.34 -14.35
N GLU A 54 6.45 13.87 -15.57
CA GLU A 54 5.49 13.83 -16.68
C GLU A 54 4.39 12.80 -16.41
N ASP A 55 4.74 11.60 -15.92
CA ASP A 55 3.76 10.57 -15.55
C ASP A 55 2.80 11.08 -14.47
N VAL A 56 3.31 11.77 -13.44
CA VAL A 56 2.48 12.35 -12.38
C VAL A 56 1.52 13.40 -12.96
N GLN A 57 2.00 14.28 -13.84
CA GLN A 57 1.16 15.30 -14.46
C GLN A 57 0.05 14.69 -15.32
N GLN A 58 0.36 13.63 -16.07
CA GLN A 58 -0.60 12.90 -16.88
C GLN A 58 -1.66 12.20 -16.01
N LEU A 59 -1.23 11.58 -14.90
CA LEU A 59 -2.13 10.92 -13.96
C LEU A 59 -3.08 11.89 -13.26
N VAL A 60 -2.58 13.05 -12.82
CA VAL A 60 -3.40 14.12 -12.23
C VAL A 60 -4.43 14.67 -13.22
N SER A 61 -4.09 14.68 -14.51
CA SER A 61 -4.99 15.13 -15.59
C SER A 61 -5.96 14.04 -16.06
N SER A 62 -5.77 12.80 -15.60
CA SER A 62 -6.62 11.65 -15.91
C SER A 62 -7.80 11.54 -14.93
N ARG A 63 -8.80 10.70 -15.25
CA ARG A 63 -9.89 10.35 -14.32
C ARG A 63 -9.52 9.22 -13.34
N THR A 64 -8.23 9.04 -13.06
CA THR A 64 -7.79 8.06 -12.07
C THR A 64 -7.89 8.69 -10.69
N ASP A 65 -8.67 8.11 -9.79
CA ASP A 65 -8.83 8.65 -8.43
C ASP A 65 -7.79 8.11 -7.45
N LEU A 66 -7.41 6.83 -7.61
CA LEU A 66 -6.50 6.12 -6.71
C LEU A 66 -5.47 5.34 -7.50
N VAL A 67 -4.22 5.38 -7.03
CA VAL A 67 -3.09 4.65 -7.60
C VAL A 67 -2.40 3.85 -6.51
N ARG A 68 -2.07 2.60 -6.81
CA ARG A 68 -1.36 1.73 -5.89
C ARG A 68 0.14 1.88 -6.10
N ILE A 69 0.85 2.25 -5.04
CA ILE A 69 2.29 2.46 -5.06
C ILE A 69 3.02 1.58 -4.05
N VAL A 70 4.29 1.33 -4.33
CA VAL A 70 5.26 0.73 -3.42
C VAL A 70 5.91 1.85 -2.61
N VAL A 71 5.79 1.78 -1.28
CA VAL A 71 6.36 2.76 -0.35
C VAL A 71 7.39 2.06 0.53
N PRO A 72 8.57 2.67 0.78
CA PRO A 72 9.49 2.17 1.80
C PRO A 72 8.78 2.14 3.16
N ASP A 73 8.85 1.00 3.84
CA ASP A 73 8.35 0.87 5.21
C ASP A 73 9.42 1.42 6.16
N ALA A 74 9.20 2.64 6.63
CA ALA A 74 10.08 3.33 7.57
C ALA A 74 9.75 3.01 9.04
N ARG A 75 8.74 2.17 9.30
CA ARG A 75 8.38 1.77 10.66
C ARG A 75 9.51 0.95 11.28
N SER A 76 9.76 1.22 12.55
CA SER A 76 10.59 0.39 13.41
C SER A 76 9.93 -0.97 13.69
N ASP A 77 10.72 -1.95 14.12
CA ASP A 77 10.19 -3.26 14.56
C ASP A 77 9.19 -3.11 15.73
N GLU A 78 9.40 -2.12 16.59
CA GLU A 78 8.52 -1.79 17.71
C GLU A 78 7.15 -1.27 17.23
N GLU A 79 7.14 -0.37 16.24
CA GLU A 79 5.90 0.13 15.62
C GLU A 79 5.15 -0.97 14.86
N ILE A 80 5.88 -1.90 14.23
CA ILE A 80 5.30 -3.07 13.56
C ILE A 80 4.64 -4.00 14.60
N ALA A 81 5.33 -4.28 15.71
CA ALA A 81 4.78 -5.11 16.79
C ALA A 81 3.55 -4.46 17.44
N ALA A 82 3.58 -3.15 17.68
CA ALA A 82 2.44 -2.40 18.21
C ALA A 82 1.25 -2.42 17.25
N ALA A 83 1.48 -2.22 15.95
CA ALA A 83 0.43 -2.30 14.93
C ALA A 83 -0.16 -3.72 14.84
N ALA A 84 0.68 -4.76 14.88
CA ALA A 84 0.23 -6.15 14.88
C ALA A 84 -0.63 -6.47 16.13
N ALA A 85 -0.22 -5.98 17.31
CA ALA A 85 -0.99 -6.14 18.54
C ALA A 85 -2.36 -5.45 18.46
N PHE A 86 -2.40 -4.23 17.91
CA PHE A 86 -3.66 -3.50 17.71
C PHE A 86 -4.60 -4.21 16.72
N VAL A 87 -4.06 -4.69 15.59
CA VAL A 87 -4.82 -5.46 14.59
C VAL A 87 -5.38 -6.73 15.22
N ARG A 88 -4.55 -7.47 15.96
CA ARG A 88 -4.99 -8.70 16.64
C ARG A 88 -6.13 -8.42 17.62
N ALA A 89 -5.98 -7.42 18.49
CA ALA A 89 -7.03 -7.03 19.43
C ALA A 89 -8.34 -6.65 18.71
N SER A 90 -8.25 -5.95 17.58
CA SER A 90 -9.42 -5.59 16.77
C SER A 90 -10.10 -6.82 16.14
N VAL A 91 -9.31 -7.79 15.66
CA VAL A 91 -9.84 -9.04 15.10
C VAL A 91 -10.47 -9.89 16.20
N GLU A 92 -9.82 -10.03 17.35
CA GLU A 92 -10.39 -10.71 18.52
C GLU A 92 -11.74 -10.10 18.93
N ALA A 93 -11.86 -8.77 18.94
CA ALA A 93 -13.12 -8.09 19.24
C ALA A 93 -14.24 -8.41 18.23
N ILE A 94 -13.92 -8.52 16.93
CA ILE A 94 -14.89 -8.90 15.88
C ILE A 94 -15.38 -10.34 16.09
N PHE A 95 -14.49 -11.24 16.51
CA PHE A 95 -14.78 -12.65 16.74
C PHE A 95 -15.17 -12.97 18.18
N ALA A 96 -15.38 -11.96 19.05
CA ALA A 96 -15.62 -12.17 20.48
C ALA A 96 -16.87 -13.02 20.81
N GLY A 97 -17.85 -13.06 19.90
CA GLY A 97 -19.04 -13.91 20.00
C GLY A 97 -18.99 -15.19 19.15
N ALA A 98 -17.88 -15.45 18.47
CA ALA A 98 -17.72 -16.60 17.59
C ALA A 98 -17.19 -17.81 18.38
N ASP A 99 -17.71 -18.99 18.07
CA ASP A 99 -17.17 -20.25 18.59
C ASP A 99 -15.96 -20.68 17.75
N LEU A 100 -14.77 -20.29 18.20
CA LEU A 100 -13.50 -20.68 17.58
C LEU A 100 -13.16 -22.17 17.78
N GLY A 101 -13.97 -22.93 18.53
CA GLY A 101 -13.93 -24.39 18.53
C GLY A 101 -14.43 -24.99 17.21
N GLN A 102 -15.20 -24.22 16.41
CA GLN A 102 -15.59 -24.64 15.08
C GLN A 102 -14.45 -24.41 14.08
N PRO A 103 -14.01 -25.45 13.36
CA PRO A 103 -12.82 -25.37 12.50
C PRO A 103 -12.96 -24.36 11.36
N ALA A 104 -14.17 -24.14 10.84
CA ALA A 104 -14.42 -23.15 9.80
C ALA A 104 -14.25 -21.70 10.30
N LEU A 105 -14.71 -21.42 11.53
CA LEU A 105 -14.57 -20.08 12.14
C LEU A 105 -13.13 -19.82 12.57
N ALA A 106 -12.44 -20.82 13.11
CA ALA A 106 -11.00 -20.73 13.40
C ALA A 106 -10.18 -20.45 12.13
N ALA A 107 -10.45 -21.18 11.04
CA ALA A 107 -9.78 -20.93 9.76
C ALA A 107 -10.05 -19.53 9.21
N LEU A 108 -11.27 -19.02 9.37
CA LEU A 108 -11.61 -17.65 8.97
C LEU A 108 -10.89 -16.61 9.82
N PHE A 109 -10.84 -16.80 11.14
CA PHE A 109 -10.11 -15.94 12.07
C PHE A 109 -8.63 -15.81 11.67
N GLU A 110 -7.95 -16.94 11.46
CA GLU A 110 -6.55 -16.98 11.04
C GLU A 110 -6.35 -16.28 9.69
N ARG A 111 -7.25 -16.49 8.73
CA ARG A 111 -7.19 -15.85 7.41
C ARG A 111 -7.32 -14.33 7.51
N VAL A 112 -8.24 -13.85 8.35
CA VAL A 112 -8.48 -12.41 8.57
C VAL A 112 -7.29 -11.79 9.30
N LEU A 113 -6.76 -12.47 10.32
CA LEU A 113 -5.58 -12.01 11.05
C LEU A 113 -4.36 -11.92 10.12
N ALA A 114 -4.12 -12.95 9.31
CA ALA A 114 -3.02 -12.98 8.34
C ALA A 114 -3.14 -11.89 7.27
N TYR A 115 -4.35 -11.57 6.81
CA TYR A 115 -4.58 -10.51 5.82
C TYR A 115 -4.33 -9.11 6.41
N ARG A 116 -4.80 -8.86 7.65
CA ARG A 116 -4.72 -7.53 8.27
C ARG A 116 -3.38 -7.21 8.92
N SER A 117 -2.53 -8.20 9.12
CA SER A 117 -1.18 -8.04 9.71
C SER A 117 -0.06 -7.84 8.67
N GLN A 118 -0.40 -7.77 7.37
CA GLN A 118 0.54 -7.49 6.28
C GLN A 118 0.98 -6.02 6.22
#